data_AF-A0A520I3E7-F1
#
_entry.id   AF-A0A520I3E7-F1
#
_cell.length_a   1.000
_cell.length_b   1.000
_cell.length_c   1.000
_cell.angle_alpha   90.00
_cell.angle_beta   90.00
_cell.angle_gamma   90.00
#
_symmetry.space_group_name_H-M   'P 1'
#
loop_
_entity.id
_entity.type
_entity.pdbx_description
1 polymer ?
#
loop_
_entity_poly.entity_id
_entity_poly.type
_entity_poly.pdbx_seq_one_letter_code
_entity_poly.pdbx_strand_id
1 'polypeptide(L)'
;MSRYLRTIPFLLLPAILSLTAGLVSCSQYSTKPVSKGYHNLTAHFNAYVIARDQINQAEQIIFKSRQENYNQLMPILLPVDSMGMQPVKPQIDDAIKKASLIPERHQNSKWLDDAYVLIGRARLIKQDLPNAIEVFKYVNTKGTNEDDKHTALVGLMRAYVEGSDYTNALNVAEYLRNQPLNKINTRDFYLTKAYLHERQGEYAVAVGI
;
A
#
# COMPACT_ATOMS: atom_id res chain seq x y z
N MET A 1 -28.99 36.59 47.22
CA MET A 1 -28.32 35.29 46.98
C MET A 1 -29.16 34.39 46.07
N SER A 2 -28.59 34.03 44.92
CA SER A 2 -28.76 32.75 44.20
C SER A 2 -30.17 32.17 44.01
N ARG A 3 -30.88 32.62 42.96
CA ARG A 3 -31.95 31.80 42.33
C ARG A 3 -31.70 31.48 40.85
N TYR A 4 -30.79 32.20 40.19
CA TYR A 4 -30.42 31.97 38.77
C TYR A 4 -29.37 30.87 38.54
N LEU A 5 -28.68 30.39 39.59
CA LEU A 5 -27.67 29.33 39.44
C LEU A 5 -28.23 27.90 39.46
N ARG A 6 -29.53 27.69 39.67
CA ARG A 6 -30.12 26.33 39.79
C ARG A 6 -30.74 25.78 38.51
N THR A 7 -31.05 26.59 37.50
CA THR A 7 -31.77 26.14 36.28
C THR A 7 -30.89 26.02 35.03
N ILE A 8 -29.73 26.70 35.00
CA ILE A 8 -28.72 26.57 33.94
C ILE A 8 -28.08 25.15 33.85
N PRO A 9 -27.87 24.37 34.93
CA PRO A 9 -27.25 23.05 34.80
C PRO A 9 -28.21 21.99 34.21
N PHE A 10 -29.53 22.21 34.26
CA PHE A 10 -30.53 21.22 33.86
C PHE A 10 -30.79 21.16 32.34
N LEU A 11 -30.50 22.24 31.61
CA LEU A 11 -30.60 22.29 30.13
C LEU A 11 -29.26 22.00 29.43
N LEU A 12 -28.12 22.28 30.09
CA LEU A 12 -26.79 21.95 29.56
C LEU A 12 -26.49 20.44 29.61
N LEU A 13 -26.96 19.73 30.65
CA LEU A 13 -26.77 18.29 30.80
C LEU A 13 -27.34 17.46 29.65
N PRO A 14 -28.60 17.64 29.19
CA PRO A 14 -29.13 16.91 28.04
C PRO A 14 -28.50 17.34 26.71
N ALA A 15 -28.06 18.60 26.57
CA ALA A 15 -27.31 19.06 25.40
C ALA A 15 -25.92 18.39 25.31
N ILE A 16 -25.22 18.26 26.44
CA ILE A 16 -23.95 17.53 26.53
C ILE A 16 -24.18 16.03 26.33
N LEU A 17 -25.25 15.46 26.91
CA LEU A 17 -25.57 14.03 26.77
C LEU A 17 -26.00 13.64 25.34
N SER A 18 -26.70 14.54 24.64
CA SER A 18 -27.06 14.35 23.22
C SER A 18 -25.86 14.55 22.30
N LEU A 19 -24.95 15.47 22.62
CA LEU A 19 -23.68 15.65 21.91
C LEU A 19 -22.74 14.46 22.12
N THR A 20 -22.67 13.88 23.33
CA THR A 20 -21.88 12.68 23.59
C THR A 20 -22.49 11.43 22.97
N ALA A 21 -23.83 11.30 22.94
CA ALA A 21 -24.51 10.20 22.26
C ALA A 21 -24.27 10.19 20.73
N GLY A 22 -24.08 11.36 20.12
CA GLY A 22 -23.73 11.49 18.69
C GLY A 22 -22.32 11.00 18.35
N LEU A 23 -21.40 10.92 19.32
CA LEU A 23 -20.00 10.55 19.10
C LEU A 23 -19.74 9.03 19.14
N VAL A 24 -20.70 8.23 19.61
CA VAL A 24 -20.46 6.79 19.90
C VAL A 24 -20.88 5.85 18.74
N SER A 25 -21.27 6.37 17.57
CA SER A 25 -21.87 5.53 16.51
C SER A 25 -21.23 5.68 15.12
N CYS A 26 -19.90 5.80 15.06
CA CYS A 26 -19.17 5.54 13.82
C CYS A 26 -18.60 4.11 13.85
N SER A 27 -19.39 3.15 13.40
CA SER A 27 -18.95 1.76 13.24
C SER A 27 -18.22 1.57 11.92
N GLN A 28 -17.11 0.83 11.94
CA GLN A 28 -16.32 0.48 10.74
C GLN A 28 -17.07 -0.38 9.72
N TYR A 29 -18.24 -0.92 10.08
CA TYR A 29 -19.12 -1.69 9.21
C TYR A 29 -20.33 -0.87 8.73
N SER A 30 -20.48 0.36 9.21
CA SER A 30 -21.63 1.18 8.84
C SER A 30 -21.54 1.61 7.38
N THR A 31 -22.65 1.51 6.66
CA THR A 31 -22.79 2.00 5.29
C THR A 31 -23.35 3.43 5.23
N LYS A 32 -23.63 4.06 6.39
CA LYS A 32 -24.18 5.42 6.44
C LYS A 32 -23.18 6.44 5.88
N PRO A 33 -23.61 7.43 5.07
CA PRO A 33 -22.71 8.37 4.40
C PRO A 33 -21.78 9.14 5.35
N VAL A 34 -22.29 9.59 6.50
CA VAL A 34 -21.50 10.34 7.49
C VAL A 34 -20.41 9.48 8.12
N SER A 35 -20.74 8.25 8.52
CA SER A 35 -19.76 7.31 9.07
C SER A 35 -18.72 6.93 8.01
N LYS A 36 -19.16 6.59 6.79
CA LYS A 36 -18.24 6.29 5.68
C LYS A 36 -17.33 7.47 5.34
N GLY A 37 -17.85 8.70 5.38
CA GLY A 37 -17.09 9.93 5.21
C GLY A 37 -16.00 10.09 6.27
N TYR A 38 -16.33 9.86 7.54
CA TYR A 38 -15.35 9.87 8.64
C TYR A 38 -14.25 8.82 8.45
N HIS A 39 -14.62 7.56 8.15
CA HIS A 39 -13.62 6.50 7.95
C HIS A 39 -12.76 6.77 6.71
N ASN A 40 -13.34 7.29 5.61
CA ASN A 40 -12.59 7.67 4.42
C ASN A 40 -11.58 8.78 4.71
N LEU A 41 -11.98 9.83 5.43
CA LEU A 41 -11.11 10.96 5.77
C LEU A 41 -9.96 10.52 6.68
N THR A 42 -10.30 9.80 7.74
CA THR A 42 -9.34 9.32 8.73
C THR A 42 -8.37 8.31 8.13
N ALA A 43 -8.87 7.34 7.36
CA ALA A 43 -8.03 6.37 6.65
C ALA A 43 -7.07 7.05 5.68
N HIS A 44 -7.52 8.08 4.96
CA HIS A 44 -6.66 8.77 4.01
C HIS A 44 -5.52 9.52 4.69
N PHE A 45 -5.85 10.47 5.57
CA PHE A 45 -4.87 11.44 6.06
C PHE A 45 -4.08 10.95 7.28
N ASN A 46 -4.65 10.06 8.10
CA ASN A 46 -3.97 9.58 9.31
C ASN A 46 -3.26 8.24 9.13
N ALA A 47 -3.48 7.56 8.00
CA ALA A 47 -2.89 6.25 7.72
C ALA A 47 -2.29 6.18 6.31
N TYR A 48 -3.09 6.26 5.26
CA TYR A 48 -2.65 6.02 3.88
C TYR A 48 -1.57 6.99 3.41
N VAL A 49 -1.81 8.30 3.52
CA VAL A 49 -0.85 9.33 3.06
C VAL A 49 0.48 9.19 3.81
N ILE A 50 0.42 8.97 5.13
CA ILE A 50 1.61 8.79 5.97
C ILE A 50 2.41 7.56 5.51
N ALA A 51 1.75 6.40 5.38
CA ALA A 51 2.40 5.17 4.94
C ALA A 51 3.00 5.30 3.53
N ARG A 52 2.24 5.89 2.59
CA ARG A 52 2.69 6.13 1.21
C ARG A 52 3.95 6.99 1.19
N ASP A 53 3.93 8.10 1.92
CA ASP A 53 5.04 9.05 1.91
C ASP A 53 6.27 8.47 2.61
N GLN A 54 6.09 7.68 3.67
CA GLN A 54 7.18 6.92 4.30
C GLN A 54 7.80 5.89 3.35
N ILE A 55 7.00 5.12 2.61
CA ILE A 55 7.50 4.16 1.62
C ILE A 55 8.28 4.88 0.52
N ASN A 56 7.71 5.96 -0.04
CA ASN A 56 8.36 6.73 -1.10
C ASN A 56 9.69 7.35 -0.63
N GLN A 57 9.73 7.90 0.59
CA GLN A 57 10.96 8.44 1.17
C GLN A 57 12.00 7.33 1.42
N ALA A 58 11.58 6.15 1.89
CA ALA A 58 12.48 5.02 2.10
C ALA A 58 13.12 4.56 0.78
N GLU A 59 12.34 4.45 -0.30
CA GLU A 59 12.88 4.13 -1.63
C GLU A 59 13.87 5.19 -2.14
N GLN A 60 13.58 6.48 -1.92
CA GLN A 60 14.52 7.55 -2.28
C GLN A 60 15.84 7.46 -1.49
N ILE A 61 15.77 7.10 -0.21
CA ILE A 61 16.95 6.88 0.63
C ILE A 61 17.73 5.68 0.09
N ILE A 62 17.08 4.52 -0.10
CA ILE A 62 17.69 3.31 -0.68
C ILE A 62 18.38 3.64 -2.00
N PHE A 63 17.69 4.35 -2.89
CA PHE A 63 18.25 4.77 -4.17
C PHE A 63 19.51 5.61 -3.96
N LYS A 64 19.47 6.65 -3.13
CA LYS A 64 20.61 7.57 -2.94
C LYS A 64 21.78 6.94 -2.19
N SER A 65 21.53 6.02 -1.28
CA SER A 65 22.57 5.39 -0.45
C SER A 65 23.16 4.12 -1.04
N ARG A 66 22.64 3.64 -2.19
CA ARG A 66 23.13 2.44 -2.84
C ARG A 66 24.62 2.57 -3.19
N GLN A 67 25.36 1.49 -3.03
CA GLN A 67 26.73 1.39 -3.52
C GLN A 67 26.70 0.80 -4.93
N GLU A 68 27.17 1.58 -5.90
CA GLU A 68 27.20 1.15 -7.30
C GLU A 68 28.37 0.21 -7.55
N ASN A 69 28.09 -0.91 -8.22
CA ASN A 69 29.10 -1.82 -8.73
C ASN A 69 29.23 -1.67 -10.25
N TYR A 70 30.19 -0.86 -10.69
CA TYR A 70 30.43 -0.60 -12.11
C TYR A 70 30.96 -1.81 -12.90
N ASN A 71 31.29 -2.92 -12.23
CA ASN A 71 31.66 -4.18 -12.89
C ASN A 71 30.44 -5.08 -13.16
N GLN A 72 29.26 -4.70 -12.66
CA GLN A 72 28.00 -5.40 -12.91
C GLN A 72 27.16 -4.65 -13.93
N LEU A 73 26.32 -5.39 -14.65
CA LEU A 73 25.30 -4.80 -15.50
C LEU A 73 24.36 -3.95 -14.63
N MET A 74 24.06 -2.73 -15.07
CA MET A 74 23.14 -1.84 -14.38
C MET A 74 21.73 -2.44 -14.44
N PRO A 75 21.09 -2.75 -13.30
CA PRO A 75 19.78 -3.37 -13.30
C PRO A 75 18.70 -2.37 -13.72
N ILE A 76 17.71 -2.84 -14.48
CA ILE A 76 16.57 -2.02 -14.93
C ILE A 76 15.79 -1.46 -13.74
N LEU A 77 15.66 -2.26 -12.69
CA LEU A 77 15.06 -1.87 -11.43
C LEU A 77 15.97 -2.32 -10.30
N LEU A 78 16.10 -1.50 -9.25
CA LEU A 78 16.97 -1.83 -8.14
C LEU A 78 16.53 -3.15 -7.50
N PRO A 79 17.41 -4.15 -7.39
CA PRO A 79 17.09 -5.39 -6.70
C PRO A 79 16.80 -5.11 -5.22
N VAL A 80 15.91 -5.91 -4.63
CA VAL A 80 15.62 -5.80 -3.20
C VAL A 80 16.78 -6.45 -2.43
N ASP A 81 17.54 -5.65 -1.71
CA ASP A 81 18.71 -6.11 -0.94
C ASP A 81 18.54 -5.81 0.56
N SER A 82 18.47 -6.87 1.36
CA SER A 82 18.40 -6.82 2.83
C SER A 82 19.49 -5.95 3.48
N MET A 83 20.67 -5.83 2.88
CA MET A 83 21.75 -5.00 3.42
C MET A 83 21.50 -3.52 3.16
N GLY A 84 21.16 -3.15 1.92
CA GLY A 84 20.79 -1.77 1.54
C GLY A 84 19.56 -1.21 2.26
N MET A 85 18.66 -2.08 2.75
CA MET A 85 17.43 -1.70 3.46
C MET A 85 17.59 -1.43 4.97
N GLN A 86 18.70 -1.81 5.59
CA GLN A 86 18.88 -1.65 7.06
C GLN A 86 18.59 -0.23 7.57
N PRO A 87 19.04 0.86 6.90
CA PRO A 87 18.81 2.21 7.39
C PRO A 87 17.33 2.63 7.39
N VAL A 88 16.53 2.07 6.49
CA VAL A 88 15.12 2.44 6.30
C VAL A 88 14.15 1.44 6.90
N LYS A 89 14.64 0.31 7.41
CA LYS A 89 13.80 -0.75 7.98
C LYS A 89 12.82 -0.25 9.05
N PRO A 90 13.21 0.60 10.04
CA PRO A 90 12.27 1.14 11.02
C PRO A 90 11.15 1.98 10.38
N GLN A 91 11.49 2.74 9.33
CA GLN A 91 10.54 3.57 8.60
C GLN A 91 9.55 2.72 7.78
N ILE A 92 10.02 1.65 7.16
CA ILE A 92 9.17 0.68 6.46
C ILE A 92 8.25 -0.05 7.44
N ASP A 93 8.74 -0.42 8.62
CA ASP A 93 7.94 -1.08 9.66
C ASP A 93 6.82 -0.17 10.19
N ASP A 94 7.11 1.13 10.39
CA ASP A 94 6.05 2.10 10.74
C ASP A 94 5.06 2.28 9.59
N ALA A 95 5.52 2.34 8.33
CA ALA A 95 4.63 2.45 7.18
C ALA A 95 3.65 1.25 7.08
N ILE A 96 4.14 0.02 7.30
CA ILE A 96 3.28 -1.17 7.36
C ILE A 96 2.26 -1.02 8.49
N LYS A 97 2.68 -0.61 9.69
CA LYS A 97 1.78 -0.39 10.82
C LYS A 97 0.71 0.65 10.50
N LYS A 98 1.08 1.76 9.89
CA LYS A 98 0.16 2.83 9.48
C LYS A 98 -0.84 2.34 8.45
N ALA A 99 -0.39 1.66 7.40
CA ALA A 99 -1.27 1.12 6.37
C ALA A 99 -2.24 0.07 6.94
N SER A 100 -1.78 -0.79 7.86
CA SER A 100 -2.62 -1.81 8.53
C SER A 100 -3.75 -1.24 9.39
N LEU A 101 -3.68 0.02 9.83
CA LEU A 101 -4.79 0.66 10.55
C LEU A 101 -6.08 0.72 9.71
N ILE A 102 -5.96 0.74 8.38
CA ILE A 102 -7.11 0.83 7.46
C ILE A 102 -7.92 -0.48 7.45
N PRO A 103 -7.34 -1.66 7.15
CA PRO A 103 -8.06 -2.92 7.26
C PRO A 103 -8.48 -3.25 8.70
N GLU A 104 -7.78 -2.75 9.71
CA GLU A 104 -8.15 -2.97 11.12
C GLU A 104 -9.36 -2.12 11.57
N ARG A 105 -9.41 -0.84 11.18
CA ARG A 105 -10.32 0.16 11.77
C ARG A 105 -11.25 0.88 10.78
N HIS A 106 -11.03 0.68 9.49
CA HIS A 106 -11.68 1.43 8.42
C HIS A 106 -12.07 0.51 7.25
N GLN A 107 -12.63 -0.66 7.55
CA GLN A 107 -12.98 -1.69 6.54
C GLN A 107 -14.01 -1.20 5.51
N ASN A 108 -14.87 -0.25 5.86
CA ASN A 108 -15.81 0.39 4.94
C ASN A 108 -15.20 1.55 4.12
N SER A 109 -13.91 1.83 4.28
CA SER A 109 -13.21 2.90 3.59
C SER A 109 -12.93 2.54 2.13
N LYS A 110 -12.99 3.54 1.25
CA LYS A 110 -12.57 3.38 -0.15
C LYS A 110 -11.06 3.14 -0.30
N TRP A 111 -10.27 3.46 0.73
CA TRP A 111 -8.81 3.34 0.74
C TRP A 111 -8.31 1.95 1.18
N LEU A 112 -9.20 0.96 1.25
CA LEU A 112 -8.85 -0.38 1.72
C LEU A 112 -7.91 -1.10 0.74
N ASP A 113 -8.24 -1.07 -0.55
CA ASP A 113 -7.46 -1.72 -1.61
C ASP A 113 -6.07 -1.07 -1.72
N ASP A 114 -6.05 0.27 -1.81
CA ASP A 114 -4.88 1.13 -1.67
C ASP A 114 -3.96 0.74 -0.49
N ALA A 115 -4.54 0.52 0.70
CA ALA A 115 -3.78 0.18 1.90
C ALA A 115 -3.07 -1.16 1.76
N TYR A 116 -3.77 -2.18 1.23
CA TYR A 116 -3.16 -3.48 0.98
C TYR A 116 -2.06 -3.41 -0.08
N VAL A 117 -2.23 -2.60 -1.14
CA VAL A 117 -1.16 -2.34 -2.11
C VAL A 117 0.08 -1.76 -1.43
N LEU A 118 -0.08 -0.78 -0.52
CA LEU A 118 1.03 -0.22 0.25
C LEU A 118 1.68 -1.25 1.17
N ILE A 119 0.90 -2.09 1.85
CA ILE A 119 1.42 -3.16 2.71
C ILE A 119 2.25 -4.15 1.88
N GLY A 120 1.74 -4.58 0.73
CA GLY A 120 2.45 -5.48 -0.18
C GLY A 120 3.77 -4.87 -0.67
N ARG A 121 3.74 -3.61 -1.11
CA ARG A 121 4.94 -2.86 -1.55
C ARG A 121 5.97 -2.71 -0.43
N ALA A 122 5.53 -2.36 0.78
CA ALA A 122 6.43 -2.22 1.93
C ALA A 122 7.06 -3.57 2.32
N ARG A 123 6.29 -4.66 2.30
CA ARG A 123 6.82 -6.01 2.55
C ARG A 123 7.77 -6.48 1.46
N LEU A 124 7.49 -6.17 0.20
CA LEU A 124 8.40 -6.40 -0.92
C LEU A 124 9.72 -5.69 -0.69
N ILE A 125 9.69 -4.38 -0.36
CA ILE A 125 10.90 -3.61 -0.01
C ILE A 125 11.58 -4.17 1.24
N LYS A 126 10.88 -4.87 2.14
CA LYS A 126 11.49 -5.51 3.31
C LYS A 126 12.08 -6.90 2.99
N GLN A 127 11.99 -7.35 1.74
CA GLN A 127 12.30 -8.73 1.32
C GLN A 127 11.46 -9.79 2.05
N ASP A 128 10.32 -9.38 2.60
CA ASP A 128 9.33 -10.27 3.21
C ASP A 128 8.41 -10.82 2.10
N LEU A 129 9.04 -11.53 1.15
CA LEU A 129 8.42 -11.94 -0.11
C LEU A 129 7.19 -12.83 0.08
N PRO A 130 7.17 -13.83 0.98
CA PRO A 130 5.99 -14.68 1.17
C PRO A 130 4.76 -13.86 1.56
N ASN A 131 4.91 -12.96 2.54
CA ASN A 131 3.80 -12.11 2.98
C ASN A 131 3.43 -11.04 1.93
N ALA A 132 4.40 -10.50 1.18
CA ALA A 132 4.11 -9.59 0.07
C ALA A 132 3.25 -10.26 -1.00
N ILE A 133 3.61 -11.49 -1.40
CA ILE A 133 2.88 -12.31 -2.37
C ILE A 133 1.44 -12.55 -1.91
N GLU A 134 1.23 -12.94 -0.65
CA GLU A 134 -0.10 -13.17 -0.09
C GLU A 134 -0.97 -11.91 -0.13
N VAL A 135 -0.41 -10.76 0.26
CA VAL A 135 -1.12 -9.49 0.25
C VAL A 135 -1.49 -9.08 -1.18
N PHE A 136 -0.58 -9.21 -2.14
CA PHE A 136 -0.90 -8.87 -3.54
C PHE A 136 -1.96 -9.82 -4.14
N LYS A 137 -1.90 -11.12 -3.83
CA LYS A 137 -2.95 -12.08 -4.20
C LYS A 137 -4.29 -11.73 -3.57
N TYR A 138 -4.28 -11.26 -2.33
CA TYR A 138 -5.48 -10.79 -1.65
C TYR A 138 -6.11 -9.61 -2.39
N VAL A 139 -5.35 -8.57 -2.74
CA VAL A 139 -5.88 -7.43 -3.51
C VAL A 139 -6.45 -7.87 -4.85
N ASN A 140 -5.75 -8.73 -5.59
CA ASN A 140 -6.24 -9.23 -6.87
C ASN A 140 -7.59 -9.97 -6.74
N THR A 141 -7.77 -10.75 -5.67
CA THR A 141 -8.96 -11.61 -5.48
C THR A 141 -10.12 -10.94 -4.77
N LYS A 142 -9.84 -9.99 -3.86
CA LYS A 142 -10.84 -9.35 -2.98
C LYS A 142 -11.03 -7.87 -3.25
N GLY A 143 -10.07 -7.24 -3.93
CA GLY A 143 -10.14 -5.82 -4.27
C GLY A 143 -11.33 -5.51 -5.16
N THR A 144 -11.75 -4.26 -5.11
CA THR A 144 -12.90 -3.72 -5.85
C THR A 144 -12.47 -2.74 -6.94
N ASN A 145 -11.33 -2.09 -6.78
CA ASN A 145 -10.76 -1.18 -7.78
C ASN A 145 -9.83 -1.94 -8.74
N GLU A 146 -10.14 -1.92 -10.03
CA GLU A 146 -9.35 -2.61 -11.07
C GLU A 146 -7.93 -2.06 -11.19
N ASP A 147 -7.73 -0.75 -11.01
CA ASP A 147 -6.39 -0.16 -11.07
C ASP A 147 -5.50 -0.61 -9.90
N ASP A 148 -6.09 -0.81 -8.73
CA ASP A 148 -5.37 -1.32 -7.55
C ASP A 148 -5.05 -2.81 -7.70
N LYS A 149 -5.95 -3.60 -8.32
CA LYS A 149 -5.67 -4.98 -8.70
C LYS A 149 -4.51 -5.07 -9.68
N HIS A 150 -4.50 -4.24 -10.73
CA HIS A 150 -3.39 -4.17 -11.67
C HIS A 150 -2.08 -3.79 -10.98
N THR A 151 -2.11 -2.79 -10.10
CA THR A 151 -0.94 -2.38 -9.31
C THR A 151 -0.43 -3.55 -8.45
N ALA A 152 -1.34 -4.26 -7.77
CA ALA A 152 -1.00 -5.42 -6.96
C ALA A 152 -0.43 -6.57 -7.80
N LEU A 153 -0.95 -6.82 -8.99
CA LEU A 153 -0.43 -7.83 -9.91
C LEU A 153 0.98 -7.48 -10.43
N VAL A 154 1.26 -6.21 -10.72
CA VAL A 154 2.63 -5.77 -11.05
C VAL A 154 3.56 -6.00 -9.85
N GLY A 155 3.11 -5.67 -8.64
CA GLY A 155 3.84 -5.97 -7.40
C GLY A 155 4.05 -7.46 -7.16
N LEU A 156 3.05 -8.30 -7.46
CA LEU A 156 3.13 -9.76 -7.39
C LEU A 156 4.15 -10.32 -8.37
N MET A 157 4.12 -9.85 -9.62
CA MET A 157 5.11 -10.20 -10.64
C MET A 157 6.51 -9.85 -10.14
N ARG A 158 6.69 -8.65 -9.58
CA ARG A 158 7.97 -8.24 -9.01
C ARG A 158 8.40 -9.12 -7.84
N ALA A 159 7.51 -9.44 -6.92
CA ALA A 159 7.83 -10.30 -5.77
C ALA A 159 8.28 -11.70 -6.22
N TYR A 160 7.66 -12.25 -7.27
CA TYR A 160 8.10 -13.51 -7.87
C TYR A 160 9.49 -13.40 -8.52
N VAL A 161 9.79 -12.31 -9.24
CA VAL A 161 11.12 -12.07 -9.81
C VAL A 161 12.20 -11.98 -8.73
N GLU A 162 11.95 -11.24 -7.65
CA GLU A 162 12.87 -11.15 -6.49
C GLU A 162 13.05 -12.51 -5.80
N GLY A 163 12.01 -13.34 -5.79
CA GLY A 163 12.05 -14.71 -5.30
C GLY A 163 12.66 -15.73 -6.27
N SER A 164 13.12 -15.30 -7.45
CA SER A 164 13.59 -16.19 -8.55
C SER A 164 12.54 -17.19 -9.06
N ASP A 165 11.25 -16.95 -8.78
CA ASP A 165 10.13 -17.76 -9.27
C ASP A 165 9.65 -17.19 -10.62
N TYR A 166 10.51 -17.34 -11.63
CA TYR A 166 10.28 -16.74 -12.96
C TYR A 166 9.05 -17.33 -13.66
N THR A 167 8.71 -18.60 -13.39
CA THR A 167 7.52 -19.25 -13.94
C THR A 167 6.24 -18.53 -13.52
N ASN A 168 6.07 -18.27 -12.22
CA ASN A 168 4.89 -17.55 -11.75
C ASN A 168 4.91 -16.08 -12.15
N ALA A 169 6.09 -15.46 -12.22
CA ALA A 169 6.21 -14.09 -12.72
C ALA A 169 5.77 -13.97 -14.19
N LEU A 170 6.16 -14.91 -15.06
CA LEU A 170 5.72 -14.99 -16.46
C LEU A 170 4.21 -15.22 -16.58
N ASN A 171 3.64 -16.09 -15.75
CA ASN A 171 2.18 -16.31 -15.73
C ASN A 171 1.40 -15.02 -15.42
N VAL A 172 1.88 -14.25 -14.43
CA VAL A 172 1.30 -12.94 -14.11
C VAL A 172 1.49 -11.95 -15.27
N ALA A 173 2.66 -11.98 -15.93
CA ALA A 173 2.94 -11.10 -17.07
C ALA A 173 2.01 -11.36 -18.26
N GLU A 174 1.74 -12.63 -18.58
CA GLU A 174 0.84 -13.03 -19.67
C GLU A 174 -0.61 -12.65 -19.37
N TYR A 175 -1.03 -12.71 -18.10
CA TYR A 175 -2.33 -12.20 -17.69
C TYR A 175 -2.42 -10.67 -17.87
N LEU A 176 -1.43 -9.93 -17.34
CA LEU A 176 -1.41 -8.46 -17.35
C LEU A 176 -1.35 -7.87 -18.75
N ARG A 177 -0.66 -8.50 -19.71
CA ARG A 177 -0.58 -8.03 -21.11
C ARG A 177 -1.95 -7.87 -21.77
N ASN A 178 -2.94 -8.67 -21.35
CA ASN A 178 -4.28 -8.66 -21.92
C ASN A 178 -5.27 -7.76 -21.15
N GLN A 179 -4.81 -7.05 -20.11
CA GLN A 179 -5.65 -6.17 -19.31
C GLN A 179 -5.60 -4.72 -19.80
N PRO A 180 -6.69 -3.94 -19.61
CA PRO A 180 -6.72 -2.52 -19.94
C PRO A 180 -5.99 -1.71 -18.85
N LEU A 181 -4.65 -1.78 -18.83
CA LEU A 181 -3.83 -1.09 -17.85
C LEU A 181 -3.92 0.44 -18.00
N ASN A 182 -4.05 1.16 -16.89
CA ASN A 182 -3.85 2.61 -16.88
C ASN A 182 -2.37 2.95 -17.15
N LYS A 183 -2.08 4.22 -17.47
CA LYS A 183 -0.72 4.66 -17.86
C LYS A 183 0.38 4.29 -16.85
N ILE A 184 0.08 4.35 -15.56
CA ILE A 184 1.05 4.06 -14.49
C ILE A 184 1.32 2.55 -14.46
N ASN A 185 0.26 1.75 -14.44
CA ASN A 185 0.34 0.30 -14.46
C ASN A 185 1.00 -0.24 -15.73
N THR A 186 0.76 0.37 -16.90
CA THR A 186 1.45 0.01 -18.14
C THR A 186 2.96 0.21 -18.02
N ARG A 187 3.39 1.38 -17.54
CA ARG A 187 4.82 1.69 -17.33
C ARG A 187 5.46 0.67 -16.37
N ASP A 188 4.84 0.46 -15.21
CA ASP A 188 5.40 -0.38 -14.15
C ASP A 188 5.40 -1.87 -14.53
N PHE A 189 4.38 -2.31 -15.27
CA PHE A 189 4.33 -3.63 -15.89
C PHE A 189 5.52 -3.86 -16.82
N TYR A 190 5.75 -2.96 -17.79
CA TYR A 190 6.83 -3.14 -18.75
C TYR A 190 8.22 -3.04 -18.12
N LEU A 191 8.44 -2.11 -17.17
CA LEU A 191 9.69 -2.06 -16.40
C LEU A 191 9.95 -3.36 -15.63
N THR A 192 8.91 -3.89 -14.99
CA THR A 192 9.04 -5.14 -14.22
C THR A 192 9.22 -6.35 -15.13
N LYS A 193 8.58 -6.36 -16.31
CA LYS A 193 8.76 -7.42 -17.31
C LYS A 193 10.16 -7.38 -17.92
N ALA A 194 10.68 -6.20 -18.25
CA ALA A 194 12.04 -6.04 -18.74
C ALA A 194 13.04 -6.52 -17.67
N TYR A 195 12.84 -6.13 -16.40
CA TYR A 195 13.63 -6.62 -15.26
C TYR A 195 13.54 -8.15 -15.12
N LEU A 196 12.37 -8.78 -15.31
CA LEU A 196 12.22 -10.24 -15.30
C LEU A 196 13.12 -10.94 -16.33
N HIS A 197 13.19 -10.40 -17.55
CA HIS A 197 14.02 -10.96 -18.62
C HIS A 197 15.52 -10.69 -18.36
N GLU A 198 15.86 -9.51 -17.85
CA GLU A 198 17.23 -9.20 -17.42
C GLU A 198 17.73 -10.19 -16.35
N ARG A 199 16.90 -10.50 -15.34
CA ARG A 199 17.24 -11.44 -14.26
C ARG A 199 17.40 -12.89 -14.73
N GLN A 200 16.83 -13.24 -15.89
CA GLN A 200 17.02 -14.52 -16.55
C GLN A 200 18.22 -14.54 -17.52
N GLY A 201 18.91 -13.40 -17.70
CA GLY A 201 20.02 -13.26 -18.65
C GLY A 201 19.59 -13.03 -20.10
N GLU A 202 18.30 -12.77 -20.33
CA GLU A 202 17.71 -12.56 -21.66
C GLU A 202 17.79 -11.09 -22.07
N TYR A 203 19.01 -10.54 -22.09
CA TYR A 203 19.24 -9.09 -22.22
C TYR A 203 18.66 -8.47 -23.50
N ALA A 204 18.72 -9.19 -24.62
CA ALA A 204 18.15 -8.71 -25.89
C ALA A 204 16.63 -8.54 -25.81
N VAL A 205 15.95 -9.44 -25.08
CA VAL A 205 14.50 -9.35 -24.84
C VAL A 205 14.20 -8.21 -23.88
N ALA A 206 14.98 -8.09 -22.80
CA ALA A 206 14.81 -7.04 -21.79
C ALA A 206 14.87 -5.63 -22.40
N VAL A 207 15.79 -5.38 -23.32
CA VAL A 207 15.96 -4.06 -23.99
C VAL A 207 14.87 -3.80 -25.04
N GLY A 208 14.27 -4.84 -25.61
CA GLY A 208 13.25 -4.72 -26.66
C GLY A 208 11.82 -4.48 -26.16
N ILE A 209 11.60 -4.50 -24.83
CA ILE A 209 10.31 -4.26 -24.17
C ILE A 209 10.09 -2.76 -23.97
#